data_AF-A0A3Q7HJZ0-F1
#
_entry.id   AF-A0A3Q7HJZ0-F1
#
_cell.length_a   1.000
_cell.length_b   1.000
_cell.length_c   1.000
_cell.angle_alpha   90.00
_cell.angle_beta   90.00
_cell.angle_gamma   90.00
#
_symmetry.space_group_name_H-M   'P 1'
#
loop_
_entity.id
_entity.type
_entity.pdbx_description
1 polymer ?
#
loop_
_entity_poly.entity_id
_entity_poly.type
_entity_poly.pdbx_seq_one_letter_code
_entity_poly.pdbx_strand_id
1 'polypeptide(L)'
;MRSATLEEMRRVATGSSNIGSEAGSCQISENLLSTARGSINNFVNTQARQVTLNSKWKKEERKEVCQRIGRFSFSSGIPFNIANDPCYLPMFEGVANYGPGFVPPSMFELRTFILKDEVTNINKM
;
A
#
# COMPACT_ATOMS: atom_id res chain seq x y z
N MET A 1 10.21 -37.90 24.98
CA MET A 1 10.71 -37.18 26.18
C MET A 1 12.22 -37.38 26.22
N ARG A 2 13.08 -36.39 26.44
CA ARG A 2 12.89 -35.07 27.05
C ARG A 2 13.47 -33.97 26.14
N SER A 3 12.91 -32.76 26.26
CA SER A 3 13.27 -31.56 25.51
C SER A 3 14.74 -31.18 25.63
N ALA A 4 15.40 -30.88 24.50
CA ALA A 4 16.59 -30.03 24.51
C ALA A 4 16.21 -28.65 25.08
N THR A 5 16.93 -28.20 26.09
CA THR A 5 16.53 -27.09 26.96
C THR A 5 16.72 -25.72 26.33
N LEU A 6 15.80 -24.81 26.62
CA LEU A 6 15.66 -23.48 26.00
C LEU A 6 16.75 -22.45 26.40
N GLU A 7 17.83 -22.89 27.05
CA GLU A 7 18.84 -22.03 27.69
C GLU A 7 20.13 -21.83 26.86
N GLU A 8 20.35 -22.64 25.82
CA GLU A 8 21.59 -22.56 25.01
C GLU A 8 21.63 -21.38 24.01
N MET A 9 20.59 -20.52 23.98
CA MET A 9 20.50 -19.35 23.10
C MET A 9 20.70 -18.01 23.81
N ARG A 10 21.31 -17.99 25.00
CA ARG A 10 21.43 -16.77 25.83
C ARG A 10 22.86 -16.31 26.15
N ARG A 11 23.82 -16.48 25.22
CA ARG A 11 25.19 -15.94 25.36
C ARG A 11 25.81 -15.44 24.05
N VAL A 12 25.62 -14.14 23.72
CA VAL A 12 26.67 -13.19 23.28
C VAL A 12 26.09 -11.78 23.42
N ALA A 13 26.51 -11.05 24.44
CA ALA A 13 26.32 -9.61 24.56
C ALA A 13 27.33 -9.03 25.56
N THR A 14 28.50 -8.57 25.08
CA THR A 14 29.36 -7.57 25.75
C THR A 14 30.54 -7.13 24.86
N GLY A 15 30.59 -5.82 24.56
CA GLY A 15 31.79 -5.04 24.23
C GLY A 15 32.25 -5.04 22.76
N SER A 16 32.85 -3.97 22.20
CA SER A 16 33.20 -2.63 22.70
C SER A 16 33.58 -1.74 21.47
N SER A 17 33.77 -0.41 21.47
CA SER A 17 33.99 0.61 22.53
C SER A 17 33.42 2.00 22.14
N ASN A 18 33.38 2.89 23.13
CA ASN A 18 33.06 4.33 23.13
C ASN A 18 33.75 5.23 22.08
N ILE A 19 33.02 6.26 21.63
CA ILE A 19 33.32 7.70 21.80
C ILE A 19 31.97 8.39 22.06
N GLY A 20 31.78 9.41 22.88
CA GLY A 20 32.67 10.26 23.69
C GLY A 20 31.87 11.52 24.03
N SER A 21 31.36 11.63 25.26
CA SER A 21 30.52 12.77 25.66
C SER A 21 31.37 13.97 26.06
N GLU A 22 31.29 15.07 25.30
CA GLU A 22 31.81 16.36 25.75
C GLU A 22 30.72 17.44 25.59
N ALA A 23 30.28 17.98 26.72
CA ALA A 23 29.59 19.26 26.76
C ALA A 23 30.66 20.35 26.89
N GLY A 24 30.80 21.23 25.90
CA GLY A 24 31.90 22.19 25.91
C GLY A 24 31.81 23.31 24.87
N SER A 25 31.39 24.49 25.34
CA SER A 25 31.64 25.81 24.76
C SER A 25 31.00 26.20 23.42
N CYS A 26 30.20 27.27 23.48
CA CYS A 26 29.74 28.02 22.31
C CYS A 26 30.89 28.79 21.67
N GLN A 27 31.10 28.67 20.36
CA GLN A 27 31.80 29.73 19.62
C GLN A 27 30.79 30.74 19.09
N ILE A 28 30.74 31.88 19.78
CA ILE A 28 30.03 33.07 19.34
C ILE A 28 30.81 33.64 18.15
N SER A 29 30.27 33.48 16.94
CA SER A 29 30.60 34.39 15.84
C SER A 29 29.63 35.55 15.93
N GLU A 30 30.10 36.68 16.47
CA GLU A 30 29.31 37.90 16.55
C GLU A 30 28.99 38.40 15.14
N ASN A 31 27.69 38.44 14.80
CA ASN A 31 27.15 39.33 13.78
C ASN A 31 25.71 39.68 14.19
N LEU A 32 25.60 40.79 14.92
CA LEU A 32 24.41 41.20 15.65
C LEU A 32 23.58 42.18 14.79
N LEU A 33 22.55 41.69 14.08
CA LEU A 33 21.40 42.49 13.59
C LEU A 33 20.32 41.55 13.01
N SER A 34 19.02 41.65 13.29
CA SER A 34 18.26 42.43 14.28
C SER A 34 16.98 41.66 14.63
N THR A 35 16.41 41.91 15.81
CA THR A 35 15.03 41.47 16.11
C THR A 35 14.04 42.29 15.27
N ALA A 36 13.69 41.77 14.10
CA ALA A 36 12.51 42.19 13.36
C ALA A 36 11.47 41.05 13.40
N ARG A 37 10.34 41.27 14.08
CA ARG A 37 9.20 40.33 14.05
C ARG A 37 8.65 40.28 12.62
N GLY A 38 9.02 39.26 11.86
CA GLY A 38 8.60 39.08 10.48
C GLY A 38 8.46 37.61 10.08
N SER A 39 7.35 37.31 9.40
CA SER A 39 7.05 36.09 8.62
C SER A 39 7.40 34.72 9.22
N ILE A 40 6.35 33.97 9.63
CA ILE A 40 6.40 32.55 10.04
C ILE A 40 6.71 31.58 8.87
N ASN A 41 6.96 32.10 7.67
CA ASN A 41 6.74 31.37 6.42
C ASN A 41 7.93 30.49 5.96
N ASN A 42 8.99 30.37 6.76
CA ASN A 42 10.18 29.59 6.39
C ASN A 42 10.14 28.12 6.87
N PHE A 43 9.14 27.71 7.67
CA PHE A 43 8.95 26.30 8.06
C PHE A 43 8.09 25.51 7.05
N VAL A 44 7.52 26.18 6.05
CA VAL A 44 6.56 25.61 5.10
C VAL A 44 7.06 25.81 3.67
N ASN A 45 8.12 25.08 3.28
CA ASN A 45 8.31 24.47 1.95
C ASN A 45 9.76 23.97 1.71
N THR A 46 10.13 22.84 2.33
CA THR A 46 11.07 21.91 1.68
C THR A 46 10.83 20.47 2.15
N GLN A 47 10.22 19.67 1.27
CA GLN A 47 10.30 18.21 1.25
C GLN A 47 9.89 17.41 2.52
N ALA A 48 8.87 17.85 3.25
CA ALA A 48 8.09 16.97 4.12
C ALA A 48 6.64 16.84 3.59
N ARG A 49 6.47 16.16 2.44
CA ARG A 49 5.14 15.71 1.99
C ARG A 49 4.67 14.65 2.98
N GLN A 50 3.95 15.08 4.01
CA GLN A 50 3.40 14.22 5.05
C GLN A 50 2.53 13.14 4.40
N VAL A 51 3.08 11.93 4.24
CA VAL A 51 2.32 10.73 3.88
C VAL A 51 1.45 10.38 5.07
N THR A 52 0.25 10.99 5.10
CA THR A 52 -0.79 10.71 6.09
C THR A 52 -1.01 9.21 6.19
N LEU A 53 -1.30 8.69 7.38
CA LEU A 53 -1.45 7.24 7.61
C LEU A 53 -2.47 6.61 6.64
N ASN A 54 -3.55 7.33 6.36
CA ASN A 54 -4.54 7.01 5.32
C ASN A 54 -3.93 6.70 3.93
N SER A 55 -2.88 7.44 3.53
CA SER A 55 -2.19 7.22 2.25
C SER A 55 -1.24 6.02 2.23
N LYS A 56 -0.83 5.51 3.41
CA LYS A 56 -0.10 4.24 3.54
C LYS A 56 -1.07 3.07 3.56
N TRP A 57 -2.13 3.16 4.37
CA TRP A 57 -3.13 2.10 4.52
C TRP A 57 -3.81 1.75 3.20
N LYS A 58 -4.34 2.76 2.47
CA LYS A 58 -4.94 2.58 1.14
C LYS A 58 -4.00 2.00 0.08
N LYS A 59 -2.68 2.16 0.23
CA LYS A 59 -1.70 1.54 -0.68
C LYS A 59 -1.53 0.06 -0.40
N GLU A 60 -1.55 -0.35 0.86
CA GLU A 60 -1.44 -1.76 1.23
C GLU A 60 -2.72 -2.53 0.87
N GLU A 61 -3.90 -1.95 1.14
CA GLU A 61 -5.20 -2.49 0.67
C GLU A 61 -5.21 -2.68 -0.85
N ARG A 62 -4.80 -1.65 -1.61
CA ARG A 62 -4.69 -1.76 -3.08
C ARG A 62 -3.70 -2.85 -3.49
N LYS A 63 -2.54 -2.95 -2.84
CA LYS A 63 -1.50 -3.94 -3.14
C LYS A 63 -2.03 -5.36 -2.92
N GLU A 64 -2.75 -5.60 -1.83
CA GLU A 64 -3.38 -6.90 -1.55
C GLU A 64 -4.41 -7.27 -2.63
N VAL A 65 -5.33 -6.36 -2.96
CA VAL A 65 -6.35 -6.60 -4.00
C VAL A 65 -5.69 -6.86 -5.36
N CYS A 66 -4.72 -6.04 -5.77
CA CYS A 66 -3.98 -6.25 -7.02
C CYS A 66 -3.21 -7.58 -7.03
N GLN A 67 -2.65 -8.02 -5.89
CA GLN A 67 -1.97 -9.31 -5.79
C GLN A 67 -2.94 -10.49 -5.94
N ARG A 68 -4.16 -10.39 -5.38
CA ARG A 68 -5.22 -11.40 -5.55
C ARG A 68 -5.67 -11.48 -7.01
N ILE A 69 -5.89 -10.33 -7.67
CA ILE A 69 -6.22 -10.27 -9.11
C ILE A 69 -5.10 -10.89 -9.95
N GLY A 70 -3.85 -10.49 -9.73
CA GLY A 70 -2.70 -11.05 -10.46
C GLY A 70 -2.54 -12.56 -10.27
N ARG A 71 -2.80 -13.07 -9.06
CA ARG A 71 -2.78 -14.52 -8.78
C ARG A 71 -3.88 -15.25 -9.54
N PHE A 72 -5.10 -14.70 -9.59
CA PHE A 72 -6.21 -15.25 -10.36
C PHE A 72 -5.88 -15.31 -11.86
N SER A 73 -5.43 -14.19 -12.45
CA SER A 73 -5.04 -14.15 -13.86
C SER A 73 -3.93 -15.14 -14.20
N PHE A 74 -2.92 -15.28 -13.33
CA PHE A 74 -1.85 -16.26 -13.50
C PHE A 74 -2.35 -17.71 -13.41
N SER A 75 -3.17 -18.05 -12.40
CA SER A 75 -3.70 -19.42 -12.25
C SER A 75 -4.68 -19.82 -13.35
N SER A 76 -5.41 -18.86 -13.90
CA SER A 76 -6.44 -19.09 -14.93
C SER A 76 -5.92 -18.92 -16.36
N GLY A 77 -4.63 -18.58 -16.55
CA GLY A 77 -4.04 -18.40 -17.88
C GLY A 77 -4.58 -17.20 -18.67
N ILE A 78 -5.06 -16.15 -17.98
CA ILE A 78 -5.72 -15.00 -18.62
C ILE A 78 -4.65 -14.06 -19.22
N PRO A 79 -4.75 -13.67 -20.50
CA PRO A 79 -3.79 -12.75 -21.11
C PRO A 79 -3.92 -11.33 -20.54
N PHE A 80 -2.79 -10.68 -20.26
CA PHE A 80 -2.76 -9.33 -19.65
C PHE A 80 -3.47 -8.25 -20.48
N ASN A 81 -3.67 -8.47 -21.78
CA ASN A 81 -4.41 -7.54 -22.64
C ASN A 81 -5.86 -7.32 -22.21
N ILE A 82 -6.45 -8.22 -21.39
CA ILE A 82 -7.78 -8.02 -20.81
C ILE A 82 -7.88 -6.73 -20.00
N ALA A 83 -6.77 -6.22 -19.44
CA ALA A 83 -6.77 -4.96 -18.69
C ALA A 83 -6.99 -3.70 -19.57
N ASN A 84 -6.87 -3.84 -20.90
CA ASN A 84 -7.15 -2.79 -21.88
C ASN A 84 -8.58 -2.90 -22.45
N ASP A 85 -9.34 -3.94 -22.10
CA ASP A 85 -10.69 -4.17 -22.58
C ASP A 85 -11.67 -3.16 -21.95
N PRO A 86 -12.60 -2.56 -22.73
CA PRO A 86 -13.53 -1.56 -22.21
C PRO A 86 -14.45 -2.09 -21.10
N CYS A 87 -14.70 -3.39 -21.00
CA CYS A 87 -15.50 -4.00 -19.94
C CYS A 87 -14.70 -4.26 -18.65
N TYR A 88 -13.36 -4.19 -18.68
CA TYR A 88 -12.51 -4.50 -17.53
C TYR A 88 -12.72 -3.52 -16.35
N LEU A 89 -12.71 -2.21 -16.63
CA LEU A 89 -12.92 -1.20 -15.58
C LEU A 89 -14.37 -1.19 -15.04
N PRO A 90 -15.44 -1.19 -15.86
CA PRO A 90 -16.82 -1.30 -15.40
C PRO A 90 -17.08 -2.54 -14.53
N MET A 91 -16.45 -3.68 -14.80
CA MET A 91 -16.56 -4.88 -13.97
C MET A 91 -16.09 -4.62 -12.53
N PHE A 92 -14.90 -4.04 -12.34
CA PHE A 92 -14.39 -3.75 -11.00
C PHE A 92 -15.13 -2.59 -10.33
N GLU A 93 -15.58 -1.60 -11.10
CA GLU A 93 -16.40 -0.49 -10.59
C GLU A 93 -17.77 -0.99 -10.09
N GLY A 94 -18.44 -1.87 -10.83
CA GLY A 94 -19.70 -2.50 -10.38
C GLY A 94 -19.53 -3.30 -9.09
N VAL A 95 -18.46 -4.09 -8.97
CA VAL A 95 -18.14 -4.84 -7.74
C VAL A 95 -17.82 -3.89 -6.57
N ALA A 96 -17.06 -2.82 -6.81
CA ALA A 96 -16.74 -1.83 -5.78
C ALA A 96 -17.97 -1.05 -5.30
N ASN A 97 -18.89 -0.73 -6.22
CA ASN A 97 -20.14 -0.02 -5.93
C ASN A 97 -21.16 -0.91 -5.19
N TYR A 98 -21.17 -2.23 -5.43
CA TYR A 98 -21.95 -3.17 -4.61
C TYR A 98 -21.40 -3.25 -3.18
N GLY A 99 -20.07 -3.32 -3.04
CA GLY A 99 -19.39 -3.35 -1.75
C GLY A 99 -19.38 -4.72 -1.05
N PRO A 100 -19.20 -4.75 0.28
CA PRO A 100 -19.13 -6.00 1.05
C PRO A 100 -20.40 -6.84 0.93
N GLY A 101 -20.23 -8.15 0.74
CA GLY A 101 -21.35 -9.09 0.53
C GLY A 101 -21.61 -9.43 -0.94
N PHE A 102 -20.89 -8.82 -1.90
CA PHE A 102 -20.92 -9.26 -3.30
C PHE A 102 -20.48 -10.73 -3.41
N VAL A 103 -21.36 -11.57 -3.95
CA VAL A 103 -21.05 -12.96 -4.30
C VAL A 103 -20.73 -13.00 -5.80
N PRO A 104 -19.51 -13.41 -6.21
CA PRO A 104 -19.17 -13.52 -7.63
C PRO A 104 -20.00 -14.62 -8.30
N PRO A 105 -20.36 -14.45 -9.59
CA PRO A 105 -21.26 -15.37 -10.27
C PRO A 105 -20.66 -16.77 -10.41
N SER A 106 -21.49 -17.78 -10.19
CA SER A 106 -21.15 -19.19 -10.36
C SER A 106 -20.97 -19.56 -11.83
N MET A 107 -20.17 -20.60 -12.11
CA MET A 107 -20.02 -21.18 -13.45
C MET A 107 -21.39 -21.53 -14.08
N PHE A 108 -22.33 -22.02 -13.27
CA PHE A 108 -23.67 -22.34 -13.74
C PHE A 108 -24.47 -21.09 -14.15
N GLU A 109 -24.35 -19.98 -13.42
CA GLU A 109 -25.06 -18.73 -13.71
C GLU A 109 -24.51 -18.09 -14.98
N LEU A 110 -23.17 -18.00 -15.08
CA LEU A 110 -22.44 -17.56 -16.27
C LEU A 110 -22.90 -18.32 -17.52
N ARG A 111 -22.90 -19.66 -17.46
CA ARG A 111 -23.30 -20.51 -18.59
C ARG A 111 -24.80 -20.42 -18.92
N THR A 112 -25.66 -20.19 -17.93
CA THR A 112 -27.11 -20.43 -18.10
C THR A 112 -27.89 -19.21 -18.55
N PHE A 113 -27.64 -18.03 -17.98
CA PHE A 113 -28.39 -16.81 -18.30
C PHE A 113 -27.48 -15.62 -18.61
N ILE A 114 -26.49 -15.31 -17.76
CA ILE A 114 -25.66 -14.09 -17.90
C ILE A 114 -25.07 -13.95 -19.31
N LEU A 115 -24.39 -14.98 -19.83
CA LEU A 115 -23.79 -14.92 -21.16
C LEU A 115 -24.82 -15.03 -22.32
N LYS A 116 -26.01 -15.58 -22.07
CA LYS A 116 -27.07 -15.64 -23.11
C LYS A 116 -27.76 -14.29 -23.25
N ASP A 117 -28.02 -13.62 -22.14
CA ASP A 117 -28.59 -12.28 -22.10
C ASP A 117 -27.61 -11.31 -22.78
N GLU A 118 -26.31 -11.41 -22.50
CA GLU A 118 -25.30 -10.55 -23.13
C GLU A 118 -25.18 -10.76 -24.64
N VAL A 119 -25.14 -12.01 -25.13
CA VAL A 119 -25.20 -12.30 -26.57
C VAL A 119 -26.50 -11.75 -27.19
N THR A 120 -27.60 -11.79 -26.45
CA THR A 120 -28.90 -11.23 -26.90
C THR A 120 -28.89 -9.70 -26.93
N ASN A 121 -28.16 -9.04 -26.03
CA ASN A 121 -27.99 -7.58 -26.01
C ASN A 121 -27.14 -7.11 -27.17
N ILE A 122 -25.99 -7.76 -27.41
CA ILE A 122 -25.07 -7.45 -28.51
C ILE A 122 -25.76 -7.63 -29.88
N ASN A 123 -26.55 -8.70 -30.05
CA ASN A 123 -27.28 -8.96 -31.31
C ASN A 123 -28.52 -8.06 -31.54
N LYS A 124 -28.87 -7.17 -30.58
CA LYS A 124 -29.95 -6.18 -30.72
C LYS A 124 -29.44 -4.77 -31.05
N MET A 125 -28.13 -4.55 -30.97
CA MET A 125 -27.45 -3.31 -31.38
C MET A 125 -27.16 -3.32 -32.88
#